data_AF-A0A7X1FAY2-F1
#
_entry.id   AF-A0A7X1FAY2-F1
#
_cell.length_a   1.000
_cell.length_b   1.000
_cell.length_c   1.000
_cell.angle_alpha   90.00
_cell.angle_beta   90.00
_cell.angle_gamma   90.00
#
_symmetry.space_group_name_H-M   'P 1'
#
loop_
_entity.id
_entity.type
_entity.pdbx_description
1 polymer ?
#
loop_
_entity_poly.entity_id
_entity_poly.type
_entity_poly.pdbx_seq_one_letter_code
_entity_poly.pdbx_strand_id
1 'polypeptide(L)'
;MPGPSPWDIDRIAAADLLNLLRGAREEEWLGLATEALSRHRRQASEWAAKRVHRAAIEALEAGSSRSFHRHDAIWADGFRAAEQCLCQSTPAELLGAGSPEPVSQGQMLRALIRTAKAAKTAKAEA
;
A
#
# COMPACT_ATOMS: atom_id res chain seq x y z
N MET A 1 -14.57 17.08 7.62
CA MET A 1 -13.87 16.62 8.85
C MET A 1 -12.46 16.25 8.43
N PRO A 2 -11.40 16.87 8.96
CA PRO A 2 -10.05 16.34 8.76
C PRO A 2 -10.03 14.90 9.30
N GLY A 3 -9.51 13.96 8.50
CA GLY A 3 -9.37 12.57 8.94
C GLY A 3 -8.47 12.46 10.18
N PRO A 4 -8.48 11.33 10.89
CA PRO A 4 -7.65 11.13 12.07
C PRO A 4 -6.19 11.46 11.73
N SER A 5 -5.62 12.36 12.53
CA SER A 5 -4.25 12.81 12.36
C SER A 5 -3.31 11.69 12.79
N PRO A 6 -2.15 11.49 12.13
CA PRO A 6 -1.16 10.52 12.59
C PRO A 6 -0.75 10.74 14.07
N TRP A 7 -0.86 11.98 14.57
CA TRP A 7 -0.63 12.34 15.97
C TRP A 7 -1.68 11.78 16.95
N ASP A 8 -2.89 11.43 16.48
CA ASP A 8 -3.94 10.86 17.33
C ASP A 8 -3.63 9.40 17.71
N ILE A 9 -2.95 8.69 16.82
CA ILE A 9 -2.51 7.30 17.02
C ILE A 9 -1.42 7.25 18.11
N ASP A 10 -0.47 8.19 18.08
CA ASP A 10 0.58 8.27 19.10
C ASP A 10 0.04 8.68 20.48
N ARG A 11 -1.00 9.52 20.53
CA ARG A 11 -1.67 9.88 21.79
C ARG A 11 -2.35 8.68 22.45
N ILE A 12 -3.01 7.83 21.67
CA ILE A 12 -3.66 6.62 22.19
C ILE A 12 -2.60 5.66 22.75
N ALA A 13 -1.52 5.42 22.02
CA ALA A 13 -0.44 4.56 22.48
C ALA A 13 0.26 5.09 23.74
N ALA A 14 0.46 6.40 23.84
CA ALA A 14 0.99 7.03 25.05
C ALA A 14 0.05 6.84 26.24
N ALA A 15 -1.27 6.99 26.04
CA ALA A 15 -2.26 6.77 27.09
C ALA A 15 -2.29 5.31 27.56
N ASP A 16 -2.22 4.35 26.64
CA ASP A 16 -2.18 2.91 26.94
C ASP A 16 -0.91 2.54 27.71
N LEU A 17 0.25 3.07 27.30
CA LEU A 17 1.51 2.88 28.03
C LEU A 17 1.43 3.46 29.45
N LEU A 18 0.92 4.68 29.59
CA LEU A 18 0.77 5.31 30.91
C LEU A 18 -0.17 4.50 31.82
N ASN A 19 -1.21 3.88 31.27
CA ASN A 19 -2.10 3.00 32.02
C ASN A 19 -1.39 1.70 32.46
N LEU A 20 -0.58 1.09 31.59
CA LEU A 20 0.22 -0.09 31.94
C LEU A 20 1.22 0.22 33.06
N LEU A 21 1.89 1.37 32.99
CA LEU A 21 2.89 1.78 33.98
C LEU A 21 2.30 2.09 35.36
N ARG A 22 1.05 2.57 35.44
CA ARG A 22 0.38 2.87 36.73
C ARG A 22 0.21 1.65 37.64
N GLY A 23 0.14 0.45 37.08
CA GLY A 23 -0.03 -0.80 37.84
C GLY A 23 1.25 -1.59 38.05
N ALA A 24 2.37 -1.13 37.48
CA ALA A 24 3.62 -1.88 37.41
C ALA A 24 4.68 -1.31 38.35
N ARG A 25 5.58 -2.18 38.82
CA ARG A 25 6.77 -1.74 39.56
C ARG A 25 7.76 -1.10 38.60
N GLU A 26 8.57 -0.18 39.10
CA GLU A 26 9.57 0.54 38.29
C GLU A 26 10.53 -0.40 37.55
N GLU A 27 10.87 -1.51 38.19
CA GLU A 27 11.70 -2.60 37.65
C GLU A 27 11.13 -3.17 36.32
N GLU A 28 9.81 -3.14 36.16
CA GLU A 28 9.06 -3.73 35.04
C GLU A 28 8.84 -2.72 33.91
N TRP A 29 9.05 -1.43 34.16
CA TRP A 29 8.69 -0.34 33.26
C TRP A 29 9.38 -0.44 31.90
N LEU A 30 10.67 -0.78 31.88
CA LEU A 30 11.43 -0.89 30.63
C LEU A 30 10.88 -2.00 29.73
N GLY A 31 10.54 -3.15 30.31
CA GLY A 31 9.95 -4.28 29.59
C GLY A 31 8.59 -3.92 29.01
N LEU A 32 7.72 -3.34 29.83
CA LEU A 32 6.38 -2.91 29.43
C LEU A 32 6.40 -1.84 28.34
N ALA A 33 7.28 -0.84 28.47
CA ALA A 33 7.46 0.19 27.46
C ALA A 33 7.94 -0.39 26.13
N THR A 34 8.90 -1.32 26.18
CA THR A 34 9.44 -1.98 24.97
C THR A 34 8.36 -2.78 24.24
N GLU A 35 7.55 -3.54 24.97
CA GLU A 35 6.48 -4.33 24.40
C GLU A 35 5.37 -3.44 23.81
N ALA A 36 4.94 -2.42 24.56
CA ALA A 36 3.90 -1.49 24.13
C ALA A 36 4.32 -0.74 22.85
N LEU A 37 5.54 -0.22 22.79
CA LEU A 37 6.06 0.49 21.61
C LEU A 37 6.22 -0.44 20.40
N SER A 38 6.67 -1.67 20.62
CA SER A 38 6.80 -2.67 19.53
C SER A 38 5.45 -3.03 18.93
N ARG A 39 4.44 -3.24 19.79
CA ARG A 39 3.05 -3.49 19.40
C ARG A 39 2.47 -2.31 18.62
N HIS A 40 2.68 -1.10 19.12
CA HIS A 40 2.22 0.13 18.46
C HIS A 40 2.81 0.30 17.06
N ARG A 41 4.14 0.15 16.93
CA ARG A 41 4.82 0.22 15.63
C ARG A 41 4.25 -0.78 14.62
N ARG A 42 3.96 -2.01 15.07
CA ARG A 42 3.36 -3.04 14.21
C ARG A 42 1.96 -2.62 13.75
N GLN A 43 1.11 -2.16 14.67
CA GLN A 43 -0.25 -1.72 14.36
C GLN A 43 -0.25 -0.51 13.41
N ALA A 44 0.64 0.45 13.63
CA ALA A 44 0.80 1.62 12.78
C ALA A 44 1.20 1.22 11.35
N SER A 45 2.17 0.31 11.19
CA SER A 45 2.58 -0.22 9.89
C SER A 45 1.44 -0.98 9.19
N GLU A 46 0.70 -1.80 9.91
CA GLU A 46 -0.47 -2.53 9.37
C GLU A 46 -1.57 -1.56 8.91
N TRP A 47 -1.85 -0.51 9.69
CA TRP A 47 -2.83 0.51 9.33
C TRP A 47 -2.40 1.34 8.12
N ALA A 48 -1.14 1.76 8.07
CA ALA A 48 -0.58 2.48 6.94
C ALA A 48 -0.62 1.64 5.66
N ALA A 49 -0.28 0.35 5.74
CA ALA A 49 -0.39 -0.57 4.62
C ALA A 49 -1.83 -0.75 4.13
N LYS A 50 -2.80 -0.92 5.05
CA LYS A 50 -4.23 -0.98 4.70
C LYS A 50 -4.70 0.29 3.98
N ARG A 51 -4.22 1.46 4.40
CA ARG A 51 -4.53 2.73 3.74
C ARG A 51 -3.95 2.81 2.34
N VAL A 52 -2.69 2.41 2.15
CA VAL A 52 -2.06 2.39 0.81
C VAL A 52 -2.78 1.40 -0.08
N HIS A 53 -3.07 0.20 0.41
CA HIS A 53 -3.80 -0.82 -0.33
C HIS A 53 -5.18 -0.32 -0.79
N ARG A 54 -5.94 0.29 0.12
CA ARG A 54 -7.23 0.91 -0.20
C ARG A 54 -7.10 2.01 -1.26
N ALA A 55 -6.15 2.92 -1.10
CA ALA A 55 -5.92 4.00 -2.06
C ALA A 55 -5.52 3.46 -3.44
N ALA A 56 -4.75 2.38 -3.49
CA ALA A 56 -4.36 1.72 -4.72
C ALA A 56 -5.58 1.08 -5.44
N ILE A 57 -6.47 0.40 -4.70
CA ILE A 57 -7.72 -0.13 -5.25
C ILE A 57 -8.60 1.01 -5.80
N GLU A 58 -8.82 2.06 -5.02
CA GLU A 58 -9.62 3.22 -5.45
C GLU A 58 -9.05 3.87 -6.73
N ALA A 59 -7.72 3.95 -6.84
CA ALA A 59 -7.05 4.45 -8.05
C ALA A 59 -7.23 3.51 -9.26
N LEU A 60 -7.13 2.20 -9.05
CA LEU A 60 -7.35 1.20 -10.08
C LEU A 60 -8.81 1.20 -10.56
N GLU A 61 -9.79 1.28 -9.66
CA GLU A 61 -11.22 1.34 -9.99
C GLU A 61 -11.56 2.60 -10.79
N ALA A 62 -11.02 3.75 -10.38
CA ALA A 62 -11.17 5.01 -11.10
C ALA A 62 -10.50 4.96 -12.49
N GLY A 63 -9.36 4.29 -12.62
CA GLY A 63 -8.69 4.06 -13.91
C GLY A 63 -9.49 3.12 -14.83
N SER A 64 -9.97 2.01 -14.28
CA SER A 64 -10.75 1.00 -15.00
C SER A 64 -12.07 1.57 -15.51
N SER A 65 -12.84 2.26 -14.66
CA SER A 65 -14.13 2.88 -15.03
C SER A 65 -14.01 3.87 -16.19
N ARG A 66 -12.86 4.56 -16.32
CA ARG A 66 -12.59 5.50 -17.43
C ARG A 66 -12.19 4.80 -18.73
N SER A 67 -11.62 3.60 -18.65
CA SER A 67 -11.07 2.85 -19.78
C SER A 67 -11.99 1.71 -20.28
N PHE A 68 -12.91 1.24 -19.43
CA PHE A 68 -13.79 0.10 -19.68
C PHE A 68 -14.61 0.27 -20.95
N HIS A 69 -15.16 1.45 -21.21
CA HIS A 69 -15.96 1.73 -22.41
C HIS A 69 -15.20 1.63 -23.75
N ARG A 70 -13.88 1.40 -23.76
CA ARG A 70 -13.07 1.36 -24.99
C ARG A 70 -12.42 -0.01 -25.28
N HIS A 71 -12.21 -0.87 -24.29
CA HIS A 71 -11.51 -2.16 -24.47
C HIS A 71 -11.88 -3.16 -23.36
N ASP A 72 -12.86 -4.04 -23.58
CA ASP A 72 -13.53 -4.80 -22.50
C ASP A 72 -12.69 -5.90 -21.82
N ALA A 73 -12.18 -6.90 -22.54
CA ALA A 73 -11.66 -8.11 -21.90
C ALA A 73 -10.23 -7.95 -21.32
N ILE A 74 -9.32 -7.34 -22.09
CA ILE A 74 -7.89 -7.23 -21.73
C ILE A 74 -7.68 -6.32 -20.53
N TRP A 75 -8.50 -5.27 -20.38
CA TRP A 75 -8.41 -4.37 -19.23
C TRP A 75 -8.99 -4.98 -17.96
N ALA A 76 -10.08 -5.76 -18.07
CA ALA A 76 -10.63 -6.49 -16.93
C ALA A 76 -9.63 -7.51 -16.36
N ASP A 77 -8.92 -8.24 -17.24
CA ASP A 77 -7.86 -9.17 -16.81
C ASP A 77 -6.66 -8.45 -16.20
N GLY A 78 -6.24 -7.32 -16.79
CA GLY A 78 -5.18 -6.48 -16.24
C GLY A 78 -5.52 -5.90 -14.85
N PHE A 79 -6.77 -5.49 -14.64
CA PHE A 79 -7.27 -5.02 -13.35
C PHE A 79 -7.24 -6.14 -12.31
N ARG A 80 -7.76 -7.33 -12.65
CA ARG A 80 -7.74 -8.50 -11.75
C ARG A 80 -6.32 -8.90 -11.37
N ALA A 81 -5.38 -8.87 -12.31
CA ALA A 81 -3.97 -9.13 -12.04
C ALA A 81 -3.36 -8.08 -11.10
N ALA A 82 -3.69 -6.80 -11.29
CA ALA A 82 -3.21 -5.72 -10.43
C ALA A 82 -3.76 -5.83 -8.99
N GLU A 83 -5.05 -6.15 -8.82
CA GLU A 83 -5.64 -6.44 -7.51
C GLU A 83 -4.95 -7.64 -6.84
N GLN A 84 -4.72 -8.72 -7.59
CA GLN A 84 -4.07 -9.91 -7.06
C GLN A 84 -2.64 -9.61 -6.57
N CYS A 85 -1.88 -8.81 -7.31
CA CYS A 85 -0.56 -8.34 -6.86
C CYS A 85 -0.66 -7.50 -5.58
N LEU A 86 -1.63 -6.59 -5.49
CA LEU A 86 -1.82 -5.78 -4.27
C LEU A 86 -2.20 -6.63 -3.06
N CYS A 87 -3.01 -7.67 -3.24
CA CYS A 87 -3.41 -8.60 -2.17
C CYS A 87 -2.25 -9.47 -1.68
N GLN A 88 -1.28 -9.76 -2.54
CA GLN A 88 -0.09 -10.54 -2.22
C GLN A 88 1.07 -9.68 -1.70
N SER A 89 0.97 -8.36 -1.79
CA SER A 89 2.03 -7.43 -1.37
C SER A 89 2.09 -7.30 0.15
N THR A 90 3.30 -7.30 0.69
CA THR A 90 3.57 -7.07 2.11
C THR A 90 3.40 -5.59 2.49
N PRO A 91 3.17 -5.29 3.79
CA PRO A 91 3.14 -3.91 4.28
C PRO A 91 4.38 -3.09 3.91
N ALA A 92 5.57 -3.69 3.94
CA ALA A 92 6.82 -3.00 3.60
C ALA A 92 6.88 -2.64 2.11
N GLU A 93 6.43 -3.55 1.23
CA GLU A 93 6.36 -3.31 -0.21
C GLU A 93 5.35 -2.22 -0.56
N LEU A 94 4.18 -2.22 0.08
CA LEU A 94 3.17 -1.18 -0.10
C LEU A 94 3.67 0.19 0.38
N LEU A 95 4.36 0.25 1.51
CA LEU A 95 4.90 1.51 2.05
C LEU A 95 6.13 2.01 1.26
N GLY A 96 6.89 1.12 0.64
CA GLY A 96 8.04 1.44 -0.23
C GLY A 96 7.65 1.79 -1.67
N ALA A 97 6.47 1.38 -2.11
CA ALA A 97 5.87 1.79 -3.39
C ALA A 97 5.43 3.26 -3.28
N GLY A 98 6.39 4.19 -3.39
CA GLY A 98 6.08 5.62 -3.49
C GLY A 98 5.03 5.85 -4.59
N SER A 99 4.17 6.87 -4.41
CA SER A 99 3.16 7.20 -5.40
C SER A 99 3.86 7.47 -6.74
N PRO A 100 3.69 6.62 -7.77
CA PRO A 100 4.32 6.88 -9.04
C PRO A 100 3.78 8.21 -9.57
N GLU A 101 4.67 9.04 -10.13
CA GLU A 101 4.23 10.25 -10.84
C GLU A 101 3.19 9.86 -11.90
N PRO A 102 2.12 10.66 -12.07
CA PRO A 102 1.09 10.35 -13.05
C PRO A 102 1.71 10.21 -14.44
N VAL A 103 1.67 8.99 -14.98
CA VAL A 103 2.27 8.67 -16.27
C VAL A 103 1.36 9.20 -17.39
N SER A 104 1.90 10.05 -18.26
CA SER A 104 1.16 10.54 -19.43
C SER A 104 0.81 9.41 -20.41
N GLN A 105 -0.29 9.56 -21.17
CA GLN A 105 -0.69 8.59 -22.20
C GLN A 105 0.44 8.29 -23.21
N GLY A 106 1.25 9.30 -23.55
CA GLY A 106 2.41 9.13 -24.43
C GLY A 106 3.53 8.28 -23.82
N GLN A 107 3.76 8.39 -22.50
CA GLN A 107 4.72 7.52 -21.80
C GLN A 107 4.22 6.08 -21.75
N MET A 108 2.93 5.88 -21.50
CA MET A 108 2.30 4.55 -21.50
C MET A 108 2.36 3.90 -22.89
N LEU A 109 2.06 4.64 -23.96
CA LEU A 109 2.16 4.14 -25.34
C LEU A 109 3.60 3.73 -25.70
N ARG A 110 4.60 4.55 -25.32
CA ARG A 110 6.01 4.22 -25.53
C ARG A 110 6.46 3.00 -24.72
N ALA A 111 5.90 2.77 -23.54
CA ALA A 111 6.14 1.56 -22.77
C ALA A 111 5.56 0.34 -23.51
N LEU A 112 4.29 0.38 -23.91
CA LEU A 112 3.64 -0.70 -24.67
C LEU A 112 4.37 -1.06 -25.97
N ILE A 113 4.82 -0.04 -26.73
CA ILE A 113 5.60 -0.27 -27.96
C ILE A 113 6.94 -0.97 -27.64
N ARG A 114 7.61 -0.61 -26.55
CA ARG A 114 8.86 -1.29 -26.14
C ARG A 114 8.59 -2.73 -25.76
N THR A 115 7.55 -3.01 -24.97
CA THR A 115 7.20 -4.38 -24.55
C THR A 115 6.80 -5.25 -25.73
N ALA A 116 6.02 -4.72 -26.67
CA ALA A 116 5.63 -5.42 -27.89
C ALA A 116 6.82 -5.72 -28.80
N LYS A 117 7.79 -4.80 -28.91
CA LYS A 117 9.05 -5.04 -29.64
C LYS A 117 9.87 -6.14 -28.97
N ALA A 118 10.03 -6.11 -27.65
CA ALA A 118 10.76 -7.12 -26.91
C ALA A 118 10.13 -8.51 -27.04
N ALA A 119 8.80 -8.62 -26.95
CA ALA A 119 8.08 -9.88 -27.14
C ALA A 119 8.20 -10.43 -28.56
N LYS A 120 8.21 -9.55 -29.58
CA LYS A 120 8.41 -9.94 -30.98
C LYS A 120 9.83 -10.47 -31.24
N THR A 121 10.84 -9.88 -30.61
CA THR A 121 12.22 -10.35 -30.70
C THR A 121 12.39 -11.69 -29.99
N ALA A 122 11.84 -11.85 -28.78
CA ALA A 122 11.89 -13.12 -28.03
C ALA A 122 11.20 -14.29 -28.76
N LYS A 123 10.17 -14.01 -29.56
CA LYS A 123 9.49 -15.01 -30.41
C LYS A 123 10.23 -15.31 -31.72
N ALA A 124 11.18 -14.47 -32.13
CA ALA A 124 12.00 -14.68 -33.33
C ALA A 124 13.28 -15.50 -33.04
N GLU A 125 13.65 -15.64 -31.77
CA GLU A 125 14.83 -16.38 -31.29
C GLU A 125 14.49 -17.77 -30.71
N ALA A 126 13.20 -18.13 -30.67
CA ALA A 126 12.66 -19.43 -30.24
C ALA A 126 12.16 -20.23 -31.44
#